data_AF-A0A7C9IWJ8-F1
#
_entry.id   AF-A0A7C9IWJ8-F1
#
_cell.length_a   1.000
_cell.length_b   1.000
_cell.length_c   1.000
_cell.angle_alpha   90.00
_cell.angle_beta   90.00
_cell.angle_gamma   90.00
#
_symmetry.space_group_name_H-M   'P 1'
#
loop_
_entity.id
_entity.type
_entity.pdbx_description
1 polymer ?
#
loop_
_entity_poly.entity_id
_entity_poly.type
_entity_poly.pdbx_seq_one_letter_code
_entity_poly.pdbx_strand_id
1 'polypeptide(L)'
;MGEFELIRHYFQRAGANPPGVVLGVGDDCALLAPEPGQRLAISTDMLVEGRHFFADVDPVALGHKALAVNLSDLAAMGARPLGCTLALALPR
;
A
#
# COMPACT_ATOMS: atom_id res chain seq x y z
N MET A 1 -0.16 -4.71 -21.44
CA MET A 1 0.66 -3.92 -20.51
C MET A 1 1.47 -4.89 -19.67
N GLY A 2 2.79 -4.77 -19.67
CA GLY A 2 3.65 -5.59 -18.80
C GLY A 2 3.65 -5.10 -17.34
N GLU A 3 4.25 -5.87 -16.44
CA GLU A 3 4.38 -5.50 -15.01
C GLU A 3 5.01 -4.12 -14.82
N PHE A 4 6.17 -3.87 -15.42
CA PHE A 4 6.88 -2.60 -15.30
C PHE A 4 6.09 -1.41 -15.87
N GLU A 5 5.33 -1.62 -16.95
CA GLU A 5 4.47 -0.56 -17.50
C GLU A 5 3.32 -0.24 -16.54
N LEU A 6 2.72 -1.25 -15.91
CA LEU A 6 1.66 -1.09 -14.91
C LEU A 6 2.17 -0.30 -13.70
N ILE A 7 3.34 -0.66 -13.18
CA ILE A 7 3.98 0.06 -12.06
C ILE A 7 4.26 1.52 -12.44
N ARG A 8 4.84 1.76 -13.61
CA ARG A 8 5.14 3.12 -14.06
C ARG A 8 3.89 3.96 -14.30
N HIS A 9 2.83 3.36 -14.82
CA HIS A 9 1.59 4.07 -15.13
C HIS A 9 0.78 4.41 -13.87
N TYR A 10 0.69 3.49 -12.90
CA TYR A 10 -0.21 3.65 -11.75
C TYR A 10 0.49 3.93 -10.42
N PHE A 11 1.73 3.45 -10.21
CA PHE A 11 2.35 3.40 -8.89
C PHE A 11 3.63 4.25 -8.76
N GLN A 12 4.17 4.78 -9.85
CA GLN A 12 5.17 5.84 -9.78
C GLN A 12 4.51 7.17 -9.41
N ARG A 13 4.75 7.62 -8.18
CA ARG A 13 4.37 8.97 -7.75
C ARG A 13 5.54 9.92 -7.94
N ALA A 14 5.26 11.08 -8.56
CA ALA A 14 6.21 12.18 -8.59
C ALA A 14 6.26 12.87 -7.22
N GLY A 15 7.46 13.13 -6.70
CA GLY A 15 7.66 13.87 -5.46
C GLY A 15 8.75 13.30 -4.56
N ALA A 16 9.08 14.03 -3.50
CA ALA A 16 9.97 13.54 -2.46
C ALA A 16 9.28 12.50 -1.59
N ASN A 17 10.06 11.54 -1.08
CA ASN A 17 9.57 10.60 -0.08
C ASN A 17 9.15 11.34 1.20
N PRO A 18 8.08 10.88 1.89
CA PRO A 18 7.69 11.48 3.16
C PRO A 18 8.76 11.24 4.24
N PRO A 19 8.81 12.07 5.30
CA PRO A 19 9.70 11.84 6.43
C PRO A 19 9.55 10.42 6.99
N GLY A 20 10.68 9.72 7.17
CA GLY A 20 10.71 8.34 7.61
C GLY A 20 10.77 7.30 6.49
N VAL A 21 10.62 7.71 5.22
CA VAL A 21 10.87 6.86 4.04
C VAL A 21 12.16 7.33 3.37
N VAL A 22 13.22 6.53 3.50
CA VAL A 22 14.54 6.82 2.90
C VAL A 22 14.53 6.46 1.42
N LEU A 23 13.93 5.30 1.08
CA LEU A 23 13.80 4.82 -0.29
C LEU A 23 12.38 4.28 -0.50
N GLY A 24 11.71 4.79 -1.53
CA GLY A 24 10.35 4.43 -1.92
C GLY A 24 10.33 3.49 -3.14
N VAL A 25 9.30 3.63 -3.99
CA VAL A 25 9.15 2.83 -5.22
C VAL A 25 10.28 3.16 -6.21
N GLY A 26 10.89 2.12 -6.80
CA GLY A 26 11.87 2.27 -7.88
C GLY A 26 13.13 1.40 -7.76
N ASP A 27 13.25 0.63 -6.68
CA ASP A 27 14.36 -0.29 -6.41
C ASP A 27 13.81 -1.62 -5.84
N ASP A 28 14.70 -2.57 -5.52
CA ASP A 28 14.33 -3.92 -5.07
C ASP A 28 13.63 -3.94 -3.69
N CYS A 29 13.80 -2.90 -2.88
CA CYS A 29 13.15 -2.77 -1.58
C CYS A 29 12.95 -1.32 -1.13
N ALA A 30 12.00 -1.11 -0.21
CA ALA A 30 11.84 0.16 0.48
C ALA A 30 12.76 0.23 1.71
N LEU A 31 13.33 1.39 1.98
CA LEU A 31 14.13 1.66 3.18
C LEU A 31 13.36 2.64 4.08
N LEU A 32 13.09 2.21 5.32
CA LEU A 32 12.32 2.98 6.31
C LEU A 32 13.19 3.33 7.51
N ALA A 33 13.13 4.58 7.95
CA ALA A 33 13.87 5.10 9.09
C ALA A 33 12.95 5.97 9.96
N PRO A 34 12.11 5.37 10.83
CA PRO A 34 11.25 6.12 11.73
C PRO A 34 12.08 7.02 12.65
N GLU A 35 11.47 8.09 13.16
CA GLU A 35 12.15 9.03 14.05
C GLU A 35 12.62 8.33 15.35
N PRO A 36 13.73 8.78 15.97
CA PRO A 36 14.20 8.22 17.22
C PRO A 36 13.10 8.17 18.29
N GLY A 37 12.97 7.03 18.96
CA GLY A 37 11.94 6.80 19.98
C GLY A 37 10.58 6.34 19.43
N GLN A 38 10.38 6.32 18.11
CA GLN A 38 9.22 5.70 17.49
C GLN A 38 9.46 4.21 17.20
N ARG A 39 8.36 3.46 17.07
CA ARG A 39 8.37 2.09 16.58
C ARG A 39 7.53 2.01 15.31
N LEU A 40 7.95 1.13 14.39
CA LEU A 40 7.16 0.85 13.20
C LEU A 40 6.06 -0.16 13.58
N ALA A 41 4.80 0.21 13.34
CA ALA A 41 3.66 -0.70 13.36
C ALA A 41 3.34 -1.10 11.92
N ILE A 42 3.11 -2.39 11.69
CA ILE A 42 2.82 -2.95 10.36
C ILE A 42 1.54 -3.76 10.48
N SER A 43 0.57 -3.49 9.60
CA SER A 43 -0.58 -4.36 9.33
C SER A 43 -0.56 -4.80 7.87
N THR A 44 -1.15 -5.95 7.57
CA THR A 44 -1.26 -6.48 6.21
C THR A 44 -2.51 -7.34 6.08
N ASP A 45 -3.45 -6.87 5.26
CA ASP A 45 -4.66 -7.59 4.87
C ASP A 45 -4.69 -7.94 3.39
N MET A 46 -5.21 -9.13 3.08
CA MET A 46 -5.44 -9.59 1.71
C MET A 46 -6.93 -9.59 1.38
N LEU A 47 -7.31 -8.89 0.30
CA LEU A 47 -8.66 -8.96 -0.28
C LEU A 47 -8.66 -9.95 -1.44
N VAL A 48 -9.68 -10.83 -1.47
CA VAL A 48 -9.77 -11.96 -2.42
C VAL A 48 -11.14 -11.93 -3.07
N GLU A 49 -11.18 -12.04 -4.40
CA GLU A 49 -12.42 -12.09 -5.17
C GLU A 49 -13.30 -13.28 -4.72
N GLY A 50 -14.62 -13.08 -4.65
CA GLY A 50 -15.59 -14.07 -4.18
C GLY A 50 -15.64 -14.24 -2.66
N ARG A 51 -14.69 -13.67 -1.90
CA ARG A 51 -14.69 -13.67 -0.43
C ARG A 51 -14.82 -12.26 0.17
N HIS A 52 -14.01 -11.33 -0.30
CA HIS A 52 -13.94 -9.96 0.24
C HIS A 52 -14.56 -8.90 -0.69
N PHE A 53 -14.69 -9.22 -1.98
CA PHE A 53 -15.33 -8.40 -3.01
C PHE A 53 -15.85 -9.30 -4.15
N PHE A 54 -16.71 -8.76 -5.01
CA PHE A 54 -17.25 -9.46 -6.19
C PHE A 54 -16.57 -8.98 -7.48
N ALA A 55 -16.63 -9.80 -8.54
CA ALA A 55 -15.97 -9.52 -9.82
C ALA A 55 -16.41 -8.21 -10.50
N ASP A 56 -17.62 -7.73 -10.20
CA ASP A 56 -18.22 -6.51 -10.74
C ASP A 56 -18.02 -5.28 -9.82
N VAL A 57 -17.18 -5.39 -8.78
CA VAL A 57 -16.88 -4.26 -7.89
C VAL A 57 -16.25 -3.10 -8.66
N ASP A 58 -16.63 -1.87 -8.31
CA ASP A 58 -15.93 -0.68 -8.79
C ASP A 58 -14.45 -0.73 -8.35
N PRO A 59 -13.48 -0.71 -9.29
CA PRO A 59 -12.07 -0.76 -8.96
C PRO A 59 -11.60 0.38 -8.04
N VAL A 60 -12.20 1.57 -8.15
CA VAL A 60 -11.85 2.70 -7.27
C VAL A 60 -12.30 2.42 -5.84
N ALA A 61 -13.53 1.93 -5.67
CA ALA A 61 -14.04 1.50 -4.37
C ALA A 61 -13.21 0.34 -3.78
N LEU A 62 -12.78 -0.62 -4.61
CA LEU A 62 -11.91 -1.72 -4.18
C LEU A 62 -10.55 -1.21 -3.72
N GLY A 63 -9.92 -0.30 -4.46
CA GLY A 63 -8.65 0.33 -4.07
C GLY A 63 -8.75 1.11 -2.76
N HIS A 64 -9.84 1.86 -2.57
CA HIS A 64 -10.12 2.54 -1.30
C HIS A 64 -10.27 1.53 -0.16
N LYS A 65 -11.06 0.46 -0.34
CA LYS A 65 -11.27 -0.58 0.68
C LYS A 65 -9.95 -1.27 1.04
N ALA A 66 -9.12 -1.61 0.07
CA ALA A 66 -7.84 -2.29 0.27
C ALA A 66 -6.89 -1.51 1.20
N LEU A 67 -6.86 -0.19 1.07
CA LEU A 67 -6.10 0.67 1.97
C LEU A 67 -6.83 0.90 3.31
N ALA A 68 -8.14 1.16 3.27
CA ALA A 68 -8.93 1.53 4.45
C ALA A 68 -8.93 0.46 5.55
N VAL A 69 -8.97 -0.82 5.20
CA VAL A 69 -8.94 -1.91 6.20
C VAL A 69 -7.64 -1.89 7.02
N ASN A 70 -6.49 -1.77 6.35
CA ASN A 70 -5.19 -1.67 7.00
C ASN A 70 -5.04 -0.38 7.82
N LEU A 71 -5.57 0.75 7.31
CA LEU A 71 -5.57 2.02 8.06
C LEU A 71 -6.42 1.94 9.34
N SER A 72 -7.51 1.16 9.32
CA SER A 72 -8.33 0.92 10.51
C SER A 72 -7.55 0.21 11.61
N ASP A 73 -6.74 -0.82 11.28
CA ASP A 73 -5.90 -1.52 12.25
C ASP A 73 -4.85 -0.60 12.87
N LEU A 74 -4.19 0.20 12.04
CA LEU A 74 -3.21 1.18 12.51
C LEU A 74 -3.85 2.21 13.42
N ALA A 75 -5.05 2.69 13.08
CA ALA A 75 -5.80 3.62 13.92
C ALA A 75 -6.19 3.00 15.28
N ALA A 76 -6.57 1.72 15.30
CA ALA A 76 -6.87 1.00 16.54
C ALA A 76 -5.66 0.88 17.49
N MET A 77 -4.44 0.88 16.93
CA MET A 77 -3.19 0.88 17.69
C MET A 77 -2.67 2.29 18.02
N GLY A 78 -3.39 3.34 17.63
CA GLY A 78 -2.95 4.73 17.78
C GLY A 78 -1.73 5.10 16.92
N ALA A 79 -1.48 4.36 15.84
CA ALA A 79 -0.34 4.57 14.96
C ALA A 79 -0.63 5.67 13.93
N ARG A 80 0.38 6.47 13.60
CA ARG A 80 0.35 7.42 12.49
C ARG A 80 0.80 6.72 11.19
N PRO A 81 0.01 6.72 10.11
CA PRO A 81 0.41 6.09 8.85
C PRO A 81 1.67 6.74 8.24
N LEU A 82 2.63 5.91 7.84
CA LEU A 82 3.86 6.33 7.15
C LEU A 82 3.78 6.11 5.64
N GLY A 83 3.19 4.98 5.23
CA GLY A 83 3.08 4.54 3.85
C GLY A 83 2.38 3.19 3.78
N CYS A 84 2.27 2.61 2.58
CA CYS A 84 1.74 1.27 2.38
C CYS A 84 2.52 0.55 1.28
N THR A 85 2.52 -0.78 1.35
CA THR A 85 2.95 -1.66 0.27
C THR A 85 1.70 -2.28 -0.37
N LEU A 86 1.79 -2.60 -1.67
CA LEU A 86 0.70 -3.24 -2.41
C LEU A 86 1.22 -4.49 -3.10
N ALA A 87 0.70 -5.65 -2.68
CA ALA A 87 0.83 -6.90 -3.42
C ALA A 87 -0.47 -7.13 -4.20
N LEU A 88 -0.40 -7.11 -5.53
CA LEU A 88 -1.54 -7.21 -6.42
C LEU A 88 -1.38 -8.39 -7.37
N ALA A 89 -2.38 -9.28 -7.39
CA ALA A 89 -2.50 -10.34 -8.39
C ALA A 89 -3.73 -10.06 -9.26
N LEU A 90 -3.54 -10.07 -10.58
CA LEU A 90 -4.61 -9.84 -11.57
C LEU A 90 -4.74 -11.06 -12.48
N PRO A 91 -5.95 -11.38 -12.95
CA PRO A 91 -6.11 -12.30 -14.08
C PRO A 91 -5.42 -11.72 -15.33
N ARG A 92 -5.12 -12.58 -16.30
CA ARG A 92 -4.46 -12.19 -17.56
C ARG A 92 -5.35 -11.33 -18.45
#